data_AF-A0A7J9QAJ5-F1
#
_entry.id   AF-A0A7J9QAJ5-F1
#
_cell.length_a   1.000
_cell.length_b   1.000
_cell.length_c   1.000
_cell.angle_alpha   90.00
_cell.angle_beta   90.00
_cell.angle_gamma   90.00
#
_symmetry.space_group_name_H-M   'P 1'
#
loop_
_entity.id
_entity.type
_entity.pdbx_description
1 polymer ?
#
loop_
_entity_poly.entity_id
_entity_poly.type
_entity_poly.pdbx_seq_one_letter_code
_entity_poly.pdbx_strand_id
1 'polypeptide(L)' 'MPEIFVYCKTCSKKVKAVVLTVHEKEYDESIKGYRRYGMVRILEHNIGFRKTCSDTSQMKAIVSSDSTDDNGVLN' A
#
# COMPACT_ATOMS: atom_id res chain seq x y z
N MET A 1 0.74 9.24 11.79
CA MET A 1 1.42 8.32 10.86
C MET A 1 0.77 8.51 9.49
N PRO A 2 1.52 8.61 8.39
CA PRO A 2 0.93 8.79 7.07
C PRO A 2 0.11 7.56 6.66
N GLU A 3 -1.09 7.81 6.13
CA GLU A 3 -1.94 6.80 5.51
C GLU A 3 -1.56 6.64 4.04
N ILE A 4 -1.49 5.40 3.56
CA ILE A 4 -1.33 5.11 2.14
C ILE A 4 -2.43 4.14 1.67
N PHE A 5 -2.52 3.95 0.36
CA PHE A 5 -3.36 2.92 -0.22
C PHE A 5 -2.51 1.77 -0.76
N VAL A 6 -2.95 0.55 -0.51
CA VAL A 6 -2.33 -0.70 -0.99
C VAL A 6 -3.40 -1.67 -1.42
N TYR A 7 -3.02 -2.72 -2.15
CA TYR A 7 -3.93 -3.84 -2.42
C TYR A 7 -3.90 -4.85 -1.29
N CYS A 8 -5.07 -5.15 -0.71
CA CYS A 8 -5.19 -6.22 0.29
C CYS A 8 -4.92 -7.57 -0.37
N LYS A 9 -4.06 -8.40 0.24
CA LYS A 9 -3.71 -9.72 -0.31
C LYS A 9 -4.87 -10.71 -0.25
N THR A 10 -5.83 -10.51 0.66
CA THR A 10 -6.99 -11.40 0.81
C THR A 10 -8.10 -11.10 -0.20
N CYS A 11 -8.40 -9.82 -0.46
CA CYS A 11 -9.54 -9.44 -1.28
C CYS A 11 -9.17 -8.69 -2.58
N SER A 12 -7.88 -8.42 -2.79
CA SER A 12 -7.32 -7.68 -3.95
C SER A 12 -7.95 -6.29 -4.17
N LYS A 13 -8.62 -5.73 -3.17
CA LYS A 13 -9.17 -4.38 -3.23
C LYS A 13 -8.15 -3.35 -2.79
N LYS A 14 -8.30 -2.13 -3.28
CA LYS A 14 -7.61 -0.94 -2.77
C LYS A 14 -8.10 -0.64 -1.36
N VAL A 15 -7.17 -0.61 -0.41
CA VAL A 15 -7.46 -0.45 1.02
C VAL A 15 -6.50 0.53 1.64
N LYS A 16 -6.93 1.16 2.74
CA LYS A 16 -6.05 2.03 3.52
C LYS A 16 -5.08 1.18 4.35
N ALA A 17 -3.84 1.64 4.44
CA ALA A 17 -2.84 1.09 5.32
C ALA A 17 -2.07 2.21 6.03
N VAL A 18 -1.59 1.91 7.22
CA VAL A 18 -0.77 2.84 8.01
C VAL A 18 0.69 2.43 7.87
N VAL A 19 1.54 3.41 7.59
CA VAL A 19 2.99 3.19 7.52
C VAL A 19 3.56 3.04 8.93
N LEU A 20 4.18 1.90 9.19
CA LEU A 20 4.85 1.58 10.46
C LEU A 20 6.33 1.99 10.41
N THR A 21 7.01 1.58 9.34
CA THR A 21 8.43 1.89 9.12
C THR A 21 8.64 2.26 7.67
N VAL A 22 9.72 3.00 7.42
CA VAL A 22 10.08 3.51 6.12
C VAL A 22 11.54 3.12 5.87
N HIS A 23 11.80 2.53 4.70
CA HIS A 23 13.14 2.14 4.26
C HIS A 23 13.77 3.23 3.38
N GLU A 24 15.00 2.98 2.95
CA GLU A 24 15.71 3.87 2.03
C GLU A 24 15.01 4.01 0.68
N LYS A 25 15.25 5.14 0.03
CA LYS A 25 14.69 5.46 -1.29
C LYS A 25 15.56 4.75 -2.34
N GLU A 26 14.93 3.99 -3.21
CA GLU A 26 15.59 3.21 -4.27
C GLU A 26 15.16 3.75 -5.63
N TYR A 27 16.09 3.81 -6.58
CA TYR A 27 15.76 4.09 -7.97
C TYR A 27 15.26 2.81 -8.64
N ASP A 28 14.14 2.89 -9.34
CA ASP A 28 13.56 1.79 -10.10
C ASP A 28 13.57 2.13 -11.59
N GLU A 29 14.31 1.33 -12.36
CA GLU A 29 14.43 1.48 -13.81
C GLU A 29 13.10 1.27 -14.55
N SER A 30 12.18 0.48 -14.00
CA SER A 30 10.88 0.13 -14.60
C SER A 30 9.96 1.35 -14.70
N ILE A 31 10.00 2.21 -13.68
CA ILE A 31 9.23 3.47 -13.63
C ILE A 31 10.10 4.70 -13.95
N LYS A 32 11.39 4.49 -14.28
CA LYS A 32 12.40 5.54 -14.50
C LYS A 32 12.34 6.64 -13.45
N GLY A 33 12.21 6.23 -12.19
CA GLY A 33 11.91 7.11 -11.08
C GLY A 33 12.32 6.47 -9.77
N TYR A 34 11.96 7.11 -8.67
CA TYR A 34 12.27 6.56 -7.36
C TYR A 34 11.04 6.03 -6.67
N ARG A 35 11.24 4.94 -5.94
CA ARG A 35 10.27 4.38 -5.01
C ARG A 35 10.91 4.17 -3.65
N ARG A 36 10.06 4.09 -2.63
CA ARG A 36 10.47 3.86 -1.26
C ARG A 36 9.57 2.81 -0.67
N TYR A 37 10.20 1.76 -0.15
CA TYR A 37 9.49 0.71 0.56
C TYR A 37 9.31 1.05 2.04
N GLY A 38 8.33 0.42 2.66
CA GLY A 38 8.10 0.48 4.09
C GLY A 38 7.29 -0.73 4.56
N MET A 39 7.29 -0.97 5.86
CA MET A 39 6.32 -1.88 6.45
C MET A 39 5.04 -1.10 6.71
N VAL A 40 3.93 -1.65 6.26
CA VAL A 40 2.61 -1.07 6.46
C VAL A 40 1.69 -2.08 7.11
N ARG A 41 0.74 -1.58 7.89
CA ARG A 41 -0.35 -2.37 8.46
C ARG A 41 -1.63 -2.06 7.72
N ILE A 42 -2.28 -3.07 7.17
CA ILE A 42 -3.59 -2.92 6.55
C ILE A 42 -4.61 -2.54 7.63
N LEU A 43 -5.48 -1.58 7.32
CA LEU A 43 -6.63 -1.27 8.17
C LEU A 43 -7.81 -2.16 7.79
N GLU A 44 -8.56 -2.59 8.80
CA GLU A 44 -9.83 -3.27 8.58
C GLU A 44 -10.72 -2.42 7.67
N HIS A 45 -11.27 -3.05 6.64
CA HIS A 45 -11.98 -2.35 5.57
C HIS A 45 -13.17 -3.16 5.08
N ASN A 46 -14.11 -2.49 4.42
CA ASN A 46 -15.29 -3.14 3.85
C ASN A 46 -14.99 -3.74 2.47
N ILE A 47 -15.33 -5.02 2.30
CA ILE A 47 -15.38 -5.73 1.03
C ILE A 47 -16.83 -5.65 0.50
N GLY A 48 -17.13 -4.57 -0.24
CA GLY A 48 -18.44 -4.42 -0.89
C GLY A 48 -19.59 -4.19 0.10
N PHE A 49 -20.80 -4.63 -0.24
CA PHE A 49 -22.02 -4.17 0.44
C PHE A 49 -22.20 -4.62 1.90
N ARG A 50 -21.58 -5.73 2.36
CA ARG A 50 -21.87 -6.29 3.70
C ARG A 50 -20.75 -7.05 4.42
N LYS A 51 -19.56 -7.21 3.84
CA LYS A 51 -18.49 -8.03 4.46
C LYS A 51 -17.32 -7.14 4.88
N THR A 52 -16.88 -7.23 6.13
CA THR A 52 -15.61 -6.63 6.58
C THR A 52 -14.47 -7.59 6.26
N CYS A 53 -13.31 -7.05 5.88
CA CYS A 53 -12.04 -7.77 5.83
C CYS A 53 -11.26 -7.44 7.09
N SER A 54 -11.15 -8.42 7.99
CA SER A 54 -10.36 -8.29 9.21
C SER A 54 -8.86 -8.48 8.99
N ASP A 55 -8.40 -8.52 7.73
CA ASP A 55 -6.99 -8.61 7.41
C ASP A 55 -6.29 -7.31 7.84
N THR A 56 -5.62 -7.38 8.98
CA THR A 56 -4.76 -6.30 9.50
C THR A 56 -3.29 -6.70 9.48
N SER A 57 -2.95 -7.59 8.56
CA SER A 57 -1.57 -8.07 8.38
C SER A 57 -0.61 -6.92 8.11
N GLN A 58 0.63 -7.13 8.53
CA GLN A 58 1.73 -6.24 8.19
C GLN A 58 2.43 -6.78 6.95
N MET A 59 2.75 -5.90 6.01
CA MET A 59 3.45 -6.27 4.80
C MET A 59 4.40 -5.19 4.32
N LYS A 60 5.42 -5.60 3.55
CA LYS A 60 6.25 -4.67 2.78
C LYS A 60 5.41 -4.11 1.63
N ALA A 61 5.33 -2.78 1.54
CA ALA A 61 4.63 -2.08 0.48
C ALA A 61 5.40 -0.82 0.08
N ILE A 62 5.05 -0.25 -1.07
CA ILE A 62 5.58 1.04 -1.52
C ILE A 62 4.85 2.14 -0.75
N VAL A 63 5.59 2.97 -0.04
CA VAL A 63 5.06 4.05 0.81
C VAL A 63 5.27 5.44 0.20
N SER A 64 6.11 5.53 -0.83
CA SER A 64 6.28 6.71 -1.68
C SER A 64 6.80 6.23 -3.04
N SER A 65 6.28 6.80 -4.12
CA SER A 65 6.76 6.56 -5.47
C SER A 65 6.50 7.80 -6.31
N ASP A 66 7.33 8.01 -7.32
CA ASP A 66 7.11 9.04 -8.33
C ASP A 66 6.03 8.61 -9.37
N SER A 67 5.48 7.41 -9.22
CA SER A 67 4.45 6.85 -10.08
C SER A 67 3.33 6.18 -9.27
N THR A 68 2.10 6.27 -9.80
CA THR A 68 0.89 5.65 -9.26
C THR A 68 0.17 4.93 -10.39
N ASP A 69 -0.47 3.80 -10.06
CA ASP A 69 -1.36 3.13 -11.01
C ASP A 69 -2.66 3.92 -11.24
N ASP A 70 -3.49 3.44 -12.19
CA ASP A 70 -4.77 4.06 -12.56
C ASP A 70 -5.77 4.13 -11.38
N ASN A 71 -5.56 3.32 -10.33
CA ASN A 71 -6.37 3.32 -9.12
C ASN A 71 -5.77 4.23 -8.04
N GLY A 72 -4.68 4.94 -8.29
CA GLY A 72 -3.99 5.80 -7.32
C GLY A 72 -3.32 5.03 -6.18
N VAL A 73 -2.90 3.79 -6.44
CA VAL A 73 -2.01 3.00 -5.57
C VAL A 73 -0.57 3.20 -6.07
N LEU A 74 0.37 3.37 -5.15
CA LEU A 74 1.78 3.57 -5.48
C LEU A 74 2.34 2.32 -6.18
N ASN A 75 3.03 2.51 -7.32
CA ASN A 75 3.69 1.42 -8.06
C ASN A 75 5.22 1.53 -8.02
#